data_AF-A0A0C9WM35-F1
#
_entry.id   AF-A0A0C9WM35-F1
#
_cell.length_a   1.000
_cell.length_b   1.000
_cell.length_c   1.000
_cell.angle_alpha   90.00
_cell.angle_beta   90.00
_cell.angle_gamma   90.00
#
_symmetry.space_group_name_H-M   'P 1'
#
loop_
_entity.id
_entity.type
_entity.pdbx_description
1 polymer ?
#
loop_
_entity_poly.entity_id
_entity_poly.type
_entity_poly.pdbx_seq_one_letter_code
_entity_poly.pdbx_strand_id
1 'polypeptide(L)'
;IRIYLKTSLARIKDDELSGLVASSGTLFIYAATAVRYITIGGEDYKPHLSAMLTHGQRSINKFETEIDSLYVHVLEKVCGDKEPDEVDGMRNVLSMTLFLRNPLSMEAITSLSPESNARLYLSWLTSVIHIPEQPGAVVAPFHASFPDFITNPDRCSPKRCPLFRSLVASDSHELIALKCLKLMNQSLKYNICEMPKELTVSRRERANSPENVGKISEALKYSCIYWAAHLAEVKVFDAVLVGSLRVFLQKHLLHWIECLSILSELQTGVKSLGSVVTVLLLLVHDARRCLQMNFEAVQKHCMEIYESALVWIPQSSLIRKTCAADVSKVPKVILGLSDSWSPAELNVQNGSVVRSVAFSQDGSRVISGSNDTMVGIWNVATGGMEAELKGHTDMVMSVAFSQDGSRVFSGSNDLNMFRIWNVMTGEVEAELKGHRDSVRSVAFSQDGSRVVSGLDDRTVRIWNVTTGKVETELKGHTNSVTSVAFSQD
;
A
#
# COMPACT_ATOMS: atom_id res chain seq x y z
N ILE A 1 41.15 19.48 -2.65
CA ILE A 1 40.51 19.43 -3.98
C ILE A 1 41.51 19.70 -5.11
N ARG A 2 42.10 20.90 -5.22
CA ARG A 2 43.05 21.22 -6.31
C ARG A 2 44.20 20.22 -6.46
N ILE A 3 44.83 19.81 -5.36
CA ILE A 3 45.89 18.79 -5.36
C ILE A 3 45.36 17.47 -5.93
N TYR A 4 44.24 16.97 -5.40
CA TYR A 4 43.60 15.74 -5.87
C TYR A 4 43.26 15.77 -7.37
N LEU A 5 42.67 16.86 -7.86
CA LEU A 5 42.34 17.02 -9.28
C LEU A 5 43.62 17.02 -10.15
N LYS A 6 44.65 17.76 -9.74
CA LYS A 6 45.94 17.82 -10.46
C LYS A 6 46.64 16.46 -10.50
N THR A 7 46.61 15.71 -9.40
CA THR A 7 47.23 14.38 -9.32
C THR A 7 46.45 13.34 -10.14
N SER A 8 45.12 13.40 -10.11
CA SER A 8 44.26 12.41 -10.78
C SER A 8 44.09 12.68 -12.28
N LEU A 9 44.23 13.93 -12.72
CA LEU A 9 44.09 14.36 -14.10
C LEU A 9 45.40 14.99 -14.60
N ALA A 10 46.47 14.21 -14.71
CA ALA A 10 47.82 14.70 -14.97
C ALA A 10 48.02 15.44 -16.32
N ARG A 11 47.04 15.42 -17.23
CA ARG A 11 47.14 15.94 -18.61
C ARG A 11 46.29 17.20 -18.89
N ILE A 12 45.64 17.79 -17.89
CA ILE A 12 44.77 18.97 -18.06
C ILE A 12 45.54 20.29 -17.93
N LYS A 13 45.05 21.34 -18.60
CA LYS A 13 45.62 22.68 -18.51
C LYS A 13 45.23 23.37 -17.20
N ASP A 14 45.98 24.41 -16.80
CA ASP A 14 45.78 25.07 -15.49
C ASP A 14 44.50 25.93 -15.43
N ASP A 15 44.01 26.41 -16.59
CA ASP A 15 42.71 27.07 -16.76
C ASP A 15 41.54 26.08 -16.61
N GLU A 16 41.63 24.90 -17.22
CA GLU A 16 40.68 23.80 -17.08
C GLU A 16 40.63 23.30 -15.62
N LEU A 17 41.80 23.14 -14.98
CA LEU A 17 41.91 22.78 -13.57
C LEU A 17 41.23 23.82 -12.66
N SER A 18 41.43 25.11 -12.95
CA SER A 18 40.81 26.20 -12.17
C SER A 18 39.29 26.20 -12.32
N GLY A 19 38.77 25.92 -13.53
CA GLY A 19 37.34 25.74 -13.78
C GLY A 19 36.75 24.59 -12.96
N LEU A 20 37.38 23.41 -12.95
CA LEU A 20 36.94 22.27 -12.16
C LEU A 20 37.00 22.53 -10.64
N VAL A 21 38.02 23.24 -10.16
CA VAL A 21 38.12 23.63 -8.75
C VAL A 21 36.97 24.57 -8.37
N ALA A 22 36.65 25.54 -9.22
CA ALA A 22 35.53 26.45 -8.99
C ALA A 22 34.19 25.72 -8.96
N SER A 23 33.96 24.78 -9.88
CA SER A 23 32.72 23.98 -9.92
C SER A 23 32.60 22.98 -8.77
N SER A 24 33.72 22.50 -8.24
CA SER A 24 33.73 21.56 -7.10
C SER A 24 33.51 22.25 -5.75
N GLY A 25 33.66 23.58 -5.69
CA GLY A 25 33.55 24.37 -4.47
C GLY A 25 34.36 23.76 -3.32
N THR A 26 33.66 23.42 -2.23
CA THR A 26 34.24 22.74 -1.05
C THR A 26 33.95 21.24 -1.01
N LEU A 27 33.22 20.71 -2.00
CA LEU A 27 32.74 19.33 -2.02
C LEU A 27 33.78 18.41 -2.65
N PHE A 28 34.54 17.69 -1.81
CA PHE A 28 35.48 16.68 -2.29
C PHE A 28 34.79 15.59 -3.13
N ILE A 29 33.56 15.23 -2.76
CA ILE A 29 32.76 14.27 -3.50
C ILE A 29 32.45 14.71 -4.93
N TYR A 30 32.20 16.01 -5.16
CA TYR A 30 32.03 16.55 -6.51
C TYR A 30 33.31 16.30 -7.31
N ALA A 31 34.46 16.69 -6.75
CA ALA A 31 35.75 16.50 -7.40
C ALA A 31 36.05 15.02 -7.70
N ALA A 32 35.70 14.11 -6.79
CA ALA A 32 35.89 12.67 -6.99
C ALA A 32 34.99 12.10 -8.10
N THR A 33 33.70 12.42 -8.11
CA THR A 33 32.76 11.99 -9.15
C THR A 33 33.13 12.60 -10.51
N ALA A 34 33.55 13.87 -10.52
CA ALA A 34 34.03 14.58 -11.70
C ALA A 34 35.24 13.89 -12.34
N VAL A 35 36.26 13.58 -11.54
CA VAL A 35 37.45 12.83 -12.03
C VAL A 35 37.02 11.51 -12.64
N ARG A 36 36.18 10.73 -11.94
CA ARG A 36 35.72 9.43 -12.44
C ARG A 36 35.01 9.58 -13.78
N TYR A 37 34.08 10.54 -13.88
CA TYR A 37 33.36 10.83 -15.12
C TYR A 37 34.29 11.19 -16.29
N ILE A 38 35.28 12.05 -16.07
CA ILE A 38 36.28 12.39 -17.12
C ILE A 38 37.06 11.15 -17.56
N THR A 39 37.44 10.30 -16.61
CA THR A 39 38.28 9.13 -16.87
C THR A 39 37.55 7.96 -17.51
N ILE A 40 36.21 7.94 -17.55
CA ILE A 40 35.42 6.89 -18.23
C ILE A 40 35.80 6.77 -19.72
N GLY A 41 36.10 7.89 -20.38
CA GLY A 41 36.51 7.93 -21.78
C GLY A 41 37.91 7.34 -22.06
N GLY A 42 38.64 6.90 -21.03
CA GLY A 42 40.00 6.38 -21.18
C GLY A 42 40.93 7.42 -21.82
N GLU A 43 41.45 7.10 -23.01
CA GLU A 43 42.33 8.01 -23.76
C GLU A 43 41.59 9.21 -24.38
N ASP A 44 40.27 9.11 -24.62
CA ASP A 44 39.43 10.19 -25.17
C ASP A 44 38.64 10.91 -24.05
N TYR A 45 39.38 11.48 -23.10
CA TYR A 45 38.83 12.20 -21.95
C TYR A 45 38.35 13.63 -22.30
N LYS A 46 38.75 14.18 -23.45
CA LYS A 46 38.50 15.59 -23.83
C LYS A 46 37.02 15.95 -23.98
N PRO A 47 36.15 15.11 -24.57
CA PRO A 47 34.71 15.38 -24.64
C PRO A 47 34.07 15.45 -23.26
N HIS A 48 34.43 14.52 -22.37
CA HIS A 48 33.93 14.46 -21.00
C HIS A 48 34.40 15.66 -20.17
N LEU A 49 35.67 16.07 -20.31
CA LEU A 49 36.22 17.26 -19.68
C LEU A 49 35.49 18.54 -20.15
N SER A 50 35.29 18.67 -21.47
CA SER A 50 34.62 19.83 -22.06
C SER A 50 33.15 19.93 -21.62
N ALA A 51 32.44 18.81 -21.58
CA ALA A 51 31.07 18.72 -21.09
C ALA A 51 30.97 19.19 -19.63
N MET A 52 31.91 18.76 -18.79
CA MET A 52 31.89 19.06 -17.36
C MET A 52 32.29 20.51 -17.03
N LEU A 53 33.22 21.10 -17.80
CA LEU A 53 33.55 22.53 -17.71
C LEU A 53 32.38 23.41 -18.15
N THR A 54 31.68 23.02 -19.23
CA THR A 54 30.48 23.73 -19.71
C THR A 54 29.35 23.66 -18.69
N HIS A 55 29.16 22.51 -18.05
CA HIS A 55 28.20 22.33 -16.96
C HIS A 55 28.53 23.22 -15.76
N GLY A 56 29.79 23.20 -15.31
CA GLY A 56 30.27 23.97 -14.16
C GLY A 56 29.98 25.47 -14.29
N GLN A 57 30.12 26.04 -15.48
CA GLN A 57 29.81 27.45 -15.76
C GLN A 57 28.30 27.78 -15.67
N ARG A 58 27.41 26.81 -15.97
CA ARG A 58 25.95 27.00 -15.87
C ARG A 58 25.45 26.87 -14.42
N SER A 59 26.07 26.00 -13.62
CA SER A 59 25.66 25.72 -12.23
C SER A 59 25.99 26.86 -11.27
N ILE A 60 27.04 27.64 -11.53
CA ILE A 60 27.44 28.82 -10.72
C ILE A 60 26.31 29.88 -10.62
N ASN A 61 25.34 29.84 -11.54
CA ASN A 61 24.24 30.82 -11.63
C ASN A 61 22.90 30.35 -11.02
N LYS A 62 22.81 29.17 -10.39
CA LYS A 62 21.58 28.66 -9.75
C LYS A 62 21.85 28.10 -8.35
N PHE A 63 20.95 28.44 -7.41
CA PHE A 63 20.91 27.95 -6.02
C PHE A 63 20.54 26.45 -5.92
N GLU A 64 21.27 25.57 -6.60
CA GLU A 64 21.17 24.12 -6.43
C GLU A 64 22.40 23.62 -5.64
N THR A 65 22.25 22.57 -4.83
CA THR A 65 23.41 21.92 -4.21
C THR A 65 24.34 21.42 -5.33
N GLU A 66 25.58 21.91 -5.38
CA GLU A 66 26.55 21.67 -6.46
C GLU A 66 26.68 20.19 -6.87
N ILE A 67 26.45 19.25 -5.93
CA ILE A 67 26.51 17.80 -6.22
C ILE A 67 25.29 17.26 -6.98
N ASP A 68 24.10 17.83 -6.80
CA ASP A 68 22.87 17.38 -7.48
C ASP A 68 22.95 17.69 -8.97
N SER A 69 23.45 18.88 -9.32
CA SER A 69 23.62 19.27 -10.72
C SER A 69 24.63 18.35 -11.42
N LEU A 70 25.69 17.93 -10.73
CA LEU A 70 26.62 16.92 -11.26
C LEU A 70 25.94 15.57 -11.50
N TYR A 71 25.10 15.08 -10.59
CA TYR A 71 24.37 13.83 -10.80
C TYR A 71 23.37 13.92 -11.94
N VAL A 72 22.64 15.03 -12.05
CA VAL A 72 21.75 15.30 -13.20
C VAL A 72 22.56 15.26 -14.50
N HIS A 73 23.71 15.94 -14.56
CA HIS A 73 24.55 15.97 -15.75
C HIS A 73 25.04 14.57 -16.16
N VAL A 74 25.48 13.77 -15.19
CA VAL A 74 25.89 12.37 -15.44
C VAL A 74 24.72 11.57 -16.03
N LEU A 75 23.53 11.64 -15.43
CA LEU A 75 22.35 10.90 -15.89
C LEU A 75 21.88 11.37 -17.27
N GLU A 76 21.82 12.67 -17.51
CA GLU A 76 21.41 13.24 -18.80
C GLU A 76 22.36 12.82 -19.92
N LYS A 77 23.68 12.81 -19.67
CA LYS A 77 24.62 12.40 -20.70
C LYS A 77 24.56 10.90 -21.00
N VAL A 78 24.32 10.08 -19.97
CA VAL A 78 24.15 8.63 -20.14
C VAL A 78 22.85 8.30 -20.89
N CYS A 79 21.75 8.95 -20.52
CA CYS A 79 20.42 8.69 -21.11
C CYS A 79 20.20 9.37 -22.46
N GLY A 80 20.92 10.44 -22.79
CA GLY A 80 20.65 11.25 -23.99
C GLY A 80 20.77 10.49 -25.31
N ASP A 81 21.62 9.46 -25.35
CA ASP A 81 21.89 8.64 -26.53
C ASP A 81 21.32 7.20 -26.38
N LYS A 82 20.22 7.02 -25.63
CA LYS A 82 19.64 5.71 -25.30
C LYS A 82 18.14 5.64 -25.57
N GLU A 83 17.67 4.46 -25.98
CA GLU A 83 16.24 4.20 -26.16
C GLU A 83 15.52 4.08 -24.80
N PRO A 84 14.20 4.37 -24.72
CA PRO A 84 13.43 4.28 -23.49
C PRO A 84 13.55 2.93 -22.77
N ASP A 85 13.55 1.83 -23.54
CA ASP A 85 13.67 0.47 -23.00
C ASP A 85 15.04 0.20 -22.37
N GLU A 86 16.11 0.79 -22.92
CA GLU A 86 17.46 0.69 -22.35
C GLU A 86 17.56 1.47 -21.04
N VAL A 87 16.93 2.65 -20.99
CA VAL A 87 16.87 3.48 -19.78
C VAL A 87 16.07 2.75 -18.69
N ASP A 88 14.93 2.13 -19.03
CA ASP A 88 14.16 1.34 -18.07
C ASP A 88 14.91 0.08 -17.60
N GLY A 89 15.62 -0.61 -18.50
CA GLY A 89 16.52 -1.71 -18.16
C GLY A 89 17.61 -1.29 -17.18
N MET A 90 18.26 -0.15 -17.43
CA MET A 90 19.26 0.43 -16.55
C MET A 90 18.66 0.80 -15.18
N ARG A 91 17.47 1.41 -15.18
CA ARG A 91 16.75 1.79 -13.95
C ARG A 91 16.44 0.58 -13.08
N ASN A 92 16.00 -0.52 -13.67
CA ASN A 92 15.71 -1.76 -12.95
C ASN A 92 16.97 -2.34 -12.27
N VAL A 93 18.10 -2.40 -12.98
CA VAL A 93 19.35 -2.93 -12.42
C VAL A 93 19.92 -2.00 -11.35
N LEU A 94 19.80 -0.68 -11.55
CA LEU A 94 20.21 0.29 -10.54
C LEU A 94 19.33 0.21 -9.29
N SER A 95 18.01 0.10 -9.44
CA SER A 95 17.06 -0.15 -8.34
C SER A 95 17.44 -1.38 -7.54
N MET A 96 17.76 -2.50 -8.22
CA MET A 96 18.25 -3.69 -7.53
C MET A 96 19.54 -3.36 -6.75
N THR A 97 20.53 -2.77 -7.40
CA THR A 97 21.83 -2.46 -6.76
C THR A 97 21.69 -1.59 -5.51
N LEU A 98 20.76 -0.63 -5.50
CA LEU A 98 20.60 0.33 -4.41
C LEU A 98 19.70 -0.15 -3.26
N PHE A 99 18.70 -0.98 -3.54
CA PHE A 99 17.68 -1.37 -2.55
C PHE A 99 17.86 -2.78 -1.98
N LEU A 100 18.90 -3.52 -2.39
CA LEU A 100 19.26 -4.79 -1.74
C LEU A 100 19.60 -4.54 -0.26
N ARG A 101 19.12 -5.41 0.63
CA ARG A 101 19.41 -5.36 2.09
C ARG A 101 20.89 -5.63 2.36
N ASN A 102 21.49 -6.52 1.57
CA ASN A 102 22.91 -6.80 1.53
C ASN A 102 23.41 -6.60 0.10
N PRO A 103 24.47 -5.80 -0.12
CA PRO A 103 25.08 -5.65 -1.45
C PRO A 103 25.51 -7.00 -2.02
N LEU A 104 25.28 -7.18 -3.32
CA LEU A 104 25.58 -8.42 -4.03
C LEU A 104 26.73 -8.22 -5.02
N SER A 105 27.42 -9.31 -5.34
CA SER A 105 28.40 -9.33 -6.44
C SER A 105 27.74 -9.12 -7.82
N MET A 106 28.53 -8.72 -8.82
CA MET A 106 28.03 -8.59 -10.20
C MET A 106 27.44 -9.91 -10.73
N GLU A 107 28.01 -11.05 -10.37
CA GLU A 107 27.53 -12.38 -10.76
C GLU A 107 26.18 -12.69 -10.13
N ALA A 108 26.02 -12.35 -8.85
CA ALA A 108 24.77 -12.52 -8.14
C ALA A 108 23.66 -11.61 -8.68
N ILE A 109 23.96 -10.33 -8.99
CA ILE A 109 23.00 -9.41 -9.62
C ILE A 109 22.57 -9.93 -11.00
N THR A 110 23.52 -10.41 -11.80
CA THR A 110 23.22 -11.00 -13.13
C THR A 110 22.38 -12.27 -13.00
N SER A 111 22.64 -13.10 -11.99
CA SER A 111 21.85 -14.32 -11.72
C SER A 111 20.43 -14.01 -11.23
N LEU A 112 20.24 -12.88 -10.53
CA LEU A 112 18.94 -12.45 -10.04
C LEU A 112 18.08 -11.84 -11.16
N SER A 113 18.71 -11.30 -12.21
CA SER A 113 18.02 -10.74 -13.38
C SER A 113 18.69 -11.17 -14.70
N PRO A 114 18.61 -12.47 -15.06
CA PRO A 114 19.30 -13.03 -16.23
C PRO A 114 18.82 -12.46 -17.58
N GLU A 115 17.61 -11.92 -17.65
CA GLU A 115 17.06 -11.25 -18.82
C GLU A 115 17.63 -9.84 -19.06
N SER A 116 18.37 -9.29 -18.09
CA SER A 116 18.92 -7.93 -18.17
C SER A 116 20.43 -7.96 -18.34
N ASN A 117 20.95 -7.08 -19.20
CA ASN A 117 22.39 -6.88 -19.35
C ASN A 117 22.98 -6.04 -18.20
N ALA A 118 22.93 -6.57 -16.97
CA ALA A 118 23.26 -5.84 -15.75
C ALA A 118 24.66 -5.19 -15.78
N ARG A 119 25.67 -5.91 -16.29
CA ARG A 119 27.03 -5.39 -16.43
C ARG A 119 27.13 -4.24 -17.43
N LEU A 120 26.39 -4.30 -18.54
CA LEU A 120 26.36 -3.23 -19.54
C LEU A 120 25.69 -1.98 -18.97
N TYR A 121 24.53 -2.14 -18.32
CA TYR A 121 23.80 -0.99 -17.78
C TYR A 121 24.53 -0.30 -16.63
N LEU A 122 25.17 -1.06 -15.74
CA LEU A 122 25.96 -0.47 -14.66
C LEU A 122 27.27 0.13 -15.16
N SER A 123 27.84 -0.36 -16.27
CA SER A 123 29.09 0.21 -16.82
C SER A 123 28.92 1.68 -17.25
N TRP A 124 27.71 2.04 -17.70
CA TRP A 124 27.34 3.42 -18.02
C TRP A 124 27.33 4.35 -16.80
N LEU A 125 27.22 3.79 -15.59
CA LEU A 125 27.14 4.52 -14.32
C LEU A 125 28.41 4.39 -13.47
N THR A 126 29.54 4.01 -14.06
CA THR A 126 30.83 3.82 -13.37
C THR A 126 31.41 5.08 -12.72
N SER A 127 30.85 6.26 -13.00
CA SER A 127 31.17 7.51 -12.31
C SER A 127 30.60 7.57 -10.88
N VAL A 128 29.51 6.84 -10.64
CA VAL A 128 28.72 6.89 -9.39
C VAL A 128 28.54 5.52 -8.73
N ILE A 129 28.65 4.44 -9.50
CA ILE A 129 28.63 3.05 -9.04
C ILE A 129 30.02 2.43 -9.14
N HIS A 130 30.46 1.79 -8.06
CA HIS A 130 31.66 0.98 -8.01
C HIS A 130 31.36 -0.44 -8.50
N ILE A 131 32.02 -0.83 -9.59
CA ILE A 131 32.00 -2.20 -10.10
C ILE A 131 33.41 -2.78 -9.90
N PRO A 132 33.60 -3.67 -8.91
CA PRO A 132 34.90 -4.25 -8.66
C PRO A 132 35.28 -5.26 -9.75
N GLU A 133 36.58 -5.34 -10.06
CA GLU A 133 37.15 -6.31 -10.99
C GLU A 133 37.31 -7.70 -10.37
N GLN A 134 37.43 -7.77 -9.04
CA GLN A 134 37.62 -9.02 -8.31
C GLN A 134 36.31 -9.84 -8.24
N PRO A 135 36.34 -11.14 -8.56
CA PRO A 135 35.18 -12.02 -8.39
C PRO A 135 34.69 -12.02 -6.93
N GLY A 136 33.37 -12.00 -6.74
CA GLY A 136 32.74 -12.00 -5.41
C GLY A 136 32.75 -10.65 -4.68
N ALA A 137 33.44 -9.63 -5.19
CA ALA A 137 33.37 -8.29 -4.60
C ALA A 137 32.02 -7.62 -4.93
N VAL A 138 31.51 -6.85 -3.95
CA VAL A 138 30.16 -6.28 -4.01
C VAL A 138 30.09 -5.01 -4.86
N VAL A 139 28.97 -4.88 -5.56
CA VAL A 139 28.63 -3.67 -6.32
C VAL A 139 27.94 -2.70 -5.38
N ALA A 140 28.42 -1.46 -5.34
CA ALA A 140 27.89 -0.45 -4.42
C ALA A 140 28.05 0.97 -4.98
N PRO A 141 27.20 1.93 -4.57
CA PRO A 141 27.44 3.34 -4.87
C PRO A 141 28.74 3.82 -4.20
N PHE A 142 29.46 4.75 -4.84
CA PHE A 142 30.68 5.32 -4.25
C PHE A 142 30.41 6.15 -2.99
N HIS A 143 29.21 6.69 -2.87
CA HIS A 143 28.82 7.52 -1.74
C HIS A 143 27.29 7.53 -1.55
N ALA A 144 26.83 7.68 -0.30
CA ALA A 144 25.41 7.67 0.08
C ALA A 144 24.59 8.81 -0.55
N SER A 145 25.23 9.92 -0.91
CA SER A 145 24.55 11.08 -1.52
C SER A 145 23.94 10.80 -2.89
N PHE A 146 24.46 9.82 -3.64
CA PHE A 146 23.90 9.46 -4.94
C PHE A 146 22.57 8.67 -4.79
N PRO A 147 22.50 7.60 -3.98
CA PRO A 147 21.23 7.02 -3.56
C PRO A 147 20.26 8.06 -3.00
N ASP A 148 20.69 8.92 -2.07
CA ASP A 148 19.83 9.96 -1.47
C ASP A 148 19.27 10.96 -2.49
N PHE A 149 20.00 11.19 -3.58
CA PHE A 149 19.56 12.04 -4.69
C PHE A 149 18.53 11.31 -5.56
N ILE A 150 18.85 10.08 -6.00
CA ILE A 150 18.06 9.37 -7.01
C ILE A 150 16.73 8.82 -6.47
N THR A 151 16.65 8.58 -5.15
CA THR A 151 15.43 8.11 -4.49
C THR A 151 14.54 9.25 -4.00
N ASN A 152 15.02 10.50 -4.06
CA ASN A 152 14.25 11.66 -3.62
C ASN A 152 13.53 12.30 -4.82
N PRO A 153 12.19 12.30 -4.87
CA PRO A 153 11.42 12.79 -6.02
C PRO A 153 11.50 14.31 -6.20
N ASP A 154 11.82 15.08 -5.16
CA ASP A 154 12.01 16.53 -5.25
C ASP A 154 13.37 16.85 -5.87
N ARG A 155 14.40 16.09 -5.48
CA ARG A 155 15.77 16.27 -5.97
C ARG A 155 15.94 15.72 -7.39
N CYS A 156 15.47 14.51 -7.66
CA CYS A 156 15.47 13.87 -8.98
C CYS A 156 14.08 13.99 -9.65
N SER A 157 13.55 15.22 -9.71
CA SER A 157 12.23 15.47 -10.28
C SER A 157 12.25 15.43 -11.81
N PRO A 158 11.12 15.13 -12.49
CA PRO A 158 11.02 15.18 -13.95
C PRO A 158 11.38 16.54 -14.56
N LYS A 159 11.27 17.63 -13.77
CA LYS A 159 11.69 18.98 -14.19
C LYS A 159 13.20 19.15 -14.20
N ARG A 160 13.92 18.47 -13.30
CA ARG A 160 15.39 18.53 -13.17
C ARG A 160 16.10 17.46 -13.98
N CYS A 161 15.53 16.26 -14.06
CA CYS A 161 16.08 15.12 -14.80
C CYS A 161 14.98 14.50 -15.69
N PRO A 162 14.69 15.07 -16.86
CA PRO A 162 13.56 14.63 -17.70
C PRO A 162 13.78 13.24 -18.31
N LEU A 163 15.04 12.86 -18.54
CA LEU A 163 15.41 11.58 -19.16
C LEU A 163 15.47 10.42 -18.16
N PHE A 164 15.40 10.68 -16.85
CA PHE A 164 15.51 9.66 -15.82
C PHE A 164 14.59 10.00 -14.64
N ARG A 165 13.49 9.25 -14.46
CA ARG A 165 12.62 9.44 -13.29
C ARG A 165 13.26 8.86 -12.03
N SER A 166 13.03 9.55 -10.90
CA SER A 166 13.43 9.09 -9.56
C SER A 166 13.00 7.65 -9.28
N LEU A 167 13.82 6.93 -8.52
CA LEU A 167 13.51 5.57 -8.11
C LEU A 167 12.56 5.57 -6.92
N VAL A 168 11.43 4.87 -7.07
CA VAL A 168 10.43 4.70 -6.00
C VAL A 168 10.78 3.47 -5.19
N ALA A 169 10.86 3.61 -3.86
CA ALA A 169 11.26 2.54 -2.96
C ALA A 169 10.31 1.33 -3.02
N SER A 170 8.99 1.57 -3.03
CA SER A 170 7.98 0.50 -3.13
C SER A 170 8.15 -0.30 -4.42
N ASP A 171 8.22 0.36 -5.58
CA ASP A 171 8.42 -0.28 -6.89
C ASP A 171 9.74 -1.06 -6.95
N SER A 172 10.80 -0.52 -6.35
CA SER A 172 12.12 -1.17 -6.32
C SER A 172 12.10 -2.44 -5.44
N HIS A 173 11.44 -2.40 -4.29
CA HIS A 173 11.25 -3.57 -3.44
C HIS A 173 10.33 -4.61 -4.08
N GLU A 174 9.30 -4.18 -4.81
CA GLU A 174 8.43 -5.06 -5.58
C GLU A 174 9.23 -5.83 -6.65
N LEU A 175 10.05 -5.10 -7.42
CA LEU A 175 10.95 -5.68 -8.41
C LEU A 175 11.88 -6.73 -7.80
N ILE A 176 12.57 -6.40 -6.70
CA ILE A 176 13.50 -7.34 -6.05
C ILE A 176 12.75 -8.57 -5.53
N ALA A 177 11.61 -8.39 -4.86
CA ALA A 177 10.79 -9.50 -4.36
C ALA A 177 10.37 -10.43 -5.51
N LEU A 178 9.94 -9.86 -6.64
CA LEU A 178 9.57 -10.61 -7.84
C LEU A 178 10.75 -11.42 -8.40
N LYS A 179 11.92 -10.80 -8.53
CA LYS A 179 13.14 -11.48 -9.03
C LYS A 179 13.57 -12.62 -8.10
N CYS A 180 13.53 -12.40 -6.79
CA CYS A 180 13.82 -13.44 -5.80
C CYS A 180 12.85 -14.62 -5.91
N LEU A 181 11.54 -14.36 -6.02
CA LEU A 181 10.54 -15.41 -6.16
C LEU A 181 10.68 -16.18 -7.48
N LYS A 182 10.94 -15.49 -8.59
CA LYS A 182 11.21 -16.14 -9.89
C LYS A 182 12.44 -17.04 -9.82
N LEU A 183 13.54 -16.54 -9.27
CA LEU A 183 14.78 -17.32 -9.11
C LEU A 183 14.54 -18.55 -8.23
N MET A 184 13.84 -18.39 -7.10
CA MET A 184 13.49 -19.50 -6.21
C MET A 184 12.61 -20.55 -6.90
N ASN A 185 11.58 -20.12 -7.65
CA ASN A 185 10.71 -21.03 -8.41
C ASN A 185 11.44 -21.82 -9.50
N GLN A 186 12.52 -21.28 -10.05
CA GLN A 186 13.34 -21.96 -11.06
C GLN A 186 14.42 -22.85 -10.43
N SER A 187 15.00 -22.44 -9.30
CA SER A 187 16.23 -23.05 -8.76
C SER A 187 16.01 -24.00 -7.59
N LEU A 188 14.96 -23.78 -6.77
CA LEU A 188 14.71 -24.62 -5.60
C LEU A 188 14.21 -26.00 -6.04
N LYS A 189 14.99 -27.02 -5.70
CA LYS A 189 14.69 -28.42 -6.00
C LYS A 189 14.96 -29.31 -4.80
N TYR A 190 14.36 -30.50 -4.79
CA TYR A 190 14.69 -31.54 -3.83
C TYR A 190 16.19 -31.82 -3.88
N ASN A 191 16.82 -31.94 -2.70
CA ASN A 191 18.26 -32.20 -2.57
C ASN A 191 19.12 -31.18 -3.34
N ILE A 192 18.94 -29.89 -3.04
CA ILE A 192 19.60 -28.79 -3.76
C ILE A 192 21.14 -28.87 -3.74
N CYS A 193 21.72 -29.43 -2.68
CA CYS A 193 23.17 -29.63 -2.55
C CYS A 193 23.67 -30.95 -3.16
N GLU A 194 22.78 -31.72 -3.80
CA GLU A 194 23.06 -33.00 -4.46
C GLU A 194 23.77 -34.00 -3.54
N MET A 195 23.26 -34.11 -2.32
CA MET A 195 23.77 -35.02 -1.30
C MET A 195 23.52 -36.48 -1.69
N PRO A 196 24.47 -37.39 -1.44
CA PRO A 196 24.26 -38.82 -1.57
C PRO A 196 23.04 -39.29 -0.76
N LYS A 197 22.25 -40.21 -1.32
CA LYS A 197 21.02 -40.71 -0.67
C LYS A 197 21.30 -41.31 0.71
N GLU A 198 22.46 -41.96 0.92
CA GLU A 198 22.81 -42.50 2.24
C GLU A 198 23.00 -41.40 3.29
N LEU A 199 23.35 -40.18 2.87
CA LEU A 199 23.54 -39.03 3.75
C LEU A 199 22.26 -38.23 3.99
N THR A 200 21.27 -38.32 3.10
CA THR A 200 19.97 -37.62 3.26
C THR A 200 19.15 -38.10 4.46
N VAL A 201 19.40 -39.32 4.95
CA VAL A 201 18.76 -39.91 6.13
C VAL A 201 19.64 -39.77 7.39
N SER A 202 20.86 -39.25 7.25
CA SER A 202 21.86 -39.15 8.33
C SER A 202 21.86 -37.75 9.01
N ARG A 203 22.44 -37.66 10.23
CA ARG A 203 22.36 -36.49 11.13
C ARG A 203 22.63 -35.14 10.42
N ARG A 204 21.73 -34.17 10.66
CA ARG A 204 21.68 -32.81 10.08
C ARG A 204 23.00 -32.02 10.13
N GLU A 205 23.85 -32.26 11.12
CA GLU A 205 25.17 -31.62 11.26
C GLU A 205 26.08 -31.77 10.03
N ARG A 206 25.94 -32.89 9.29
CA ARG A 206 26.76 -33.15 8.09
C ARG A 206 26.19 -32.49 6.83
N ALA A 207 24.89 -32.18 6.81
CA ALA A 207 24.22 -31.51 5.70
C ALA A 207 24.51 -30.00 5.68
N ASN A 208 24.65 -29.37 6.85
CA ASN A 208 24.94 -27.93 6.99
C ASN A 208 26.44 -27.58 6.89
N SER A 209 27.25 -28.42 6.24
CA SER A 209 28.68 -28.16 6.09
C SER A 209 28.94 -26.89 5.24
N PRO A 210 30.04 -26.17 5.47
CA PRO A 210 30.41 -25.01 4.64
C PRO A 210 30.49 -25.34 3.14
N GLU A 211 30.87 -26.57 2.80
CA GLU A 211 30.92 -27.07 1.43
C GLU A 211 29.53 -27.10 0.78
N ASN A 212 28.52 -27.59 1.50
CA ASN A 212 27.14 -27.63 0.99
C ASN A 212 26.51 -26.25 0.90
N VAL A 213 26.81 -25.37 1.86
CA VAL A 213 26.42 -23.95 1.77
C VAL A 213 27.07 -23.29 0.56
N GLY A 214 28.31 -23.65 0.22
CA GLY A 214 29.02 -23.17 -0.98
C GLY A 214 28.34 -23.51 -2.31
N LYS A 215 27.58 -24.62 -2.38
CA LYS A 215 26.85 -25.04 -3.59
C LYS A 215 25.63 -24.18 -3.91
N ILE A 216 25.10 -23.44 -2.93
CA ILE A 216 23.97 -22.53 -3.12
C ILE A 216 24.53 -21.18 -3.60
N SER A 217 24.08 -20.72 -4.76
CA SER A 217 24.53 -19.44 -5.33
C SER A 217 24.21 -18.27 -4.40
N GLU A 218 25.05 -17.22 -4.45
CA GLU A 218 24.88 -16.01 -3.64
C GLU A 218 23.50 -15.36 -3.87
N ALA A 219 23.05 -15.29 -5.12
CA ALA A 219 21.73 -14.78 -5.48
C ALA A 219 20.57 -15.61 -4.89
N LEU A 220 20.71 -16.94 -4.85
CA LEU A 220 19.69 -17.81 -4.28
C LEU A 220 19.67 -17.73 -2.75
N LYS A 221 20.84 -17.63 -2.10
CA LYS A 221 20.93 -17.36 -0.65
C LYS A 221 20.21 -16.08 -0.29
N TYR A 222 20.54 -15.00 -0.99
CA TYR A 222 19.88 -13.70 -0.82
C TYR A 222 18.37 -13.83 -0.97
N SER A 223 17.94 -14.48 -2.06
CA SER A 223 16.51 -14.66 -2.36
C SER A 223 15.80 -15.45 -1.28
N CYS A 224 16.41 -16.49 -0.71
CA CYS A 224 15.80 -17.30 0.35
C CYS A 224 15.62 -16.50 1.66
N ILE A 225 16.52 -15.56 1.95
CA ILE A 225 16.56 -14.81 3.21
C ILE A 225 15.70 -13.53 3.14
N TYR A 226 15.77 -12.77 2.03
CA TYR A 226 15.29 -11.39 2.00
C TYR A 226 14.02 -11.14 1.17
N TRP A 227 13.51 -12.12 0.41
CA TRP A 227 12.33 -11.92 -0.45
C TRP A 227 11.12 -11.37 0.32
N ALA A 228 10.84 -11.88 1.53
CA ALA A 228 9.71 -11.46 2.35
C ALA A 228 9.94 -10.08 3.01
N ALA A 229 11.19 -9.73 3.29
CA ALA A 229 11.55 -8.41 3.79
C ALA A 229 11.37 -7.32 2.73
N HIS A 230 11.55 -7.66 1.45
CA HIS A 230 11.17 -6.78 0.34
C HIS A 230 9.66 -6.75 0.15
N LEU A 231 9.01 -7.90 0.18
CA LEU A 231 7.55 -8.00 0.06
C LEU A 231 6.81 -7.15 1.10
N ALA A 232 7.34 -7.05 2.32
CA ALA A 232 6.76 -6.25 3.40
C ALA A 232 6.81 -4.72 3.15
N GLU A 233 7.71 -4.24 2.29
CA GLU A 233 7.84 -2.81 1.93
C GLU A 233 6.99 -2.43 0.70
N VAL A 234 6.38 -3.43 0.05
CA VAL A 234 5.55 -3.23 -1.13
C VAL A 234 4.20 -2.68 -0.69
N LYS A 235 3.86 -1.48 -1.18
CA LYS A 235 2.55 -0.85 -0.93
C LYS A 235 1.48 -1.34 -1.90
N VAL A 236 1.90 -1.70 -3.11
CA VAL A 236 1.03 -2.00 -4.24
C VAL A 236 1.54 -3.27 -4.89
N PHE A 237 0.76 -4.34 -4.86
CA PHE A 237 1.16 -5.64 -5.40
C PHE A 237 0.68 -5.79 -6.83
N ASP A 238 1.53 -6.33 -7.71
CA ASP A 238 1.17 -6.74 -9.06
C ASP A 238 0.73 -8.22 -9.15
N ALA A 239 -0.07 -8.54 -10.17
CA ALA A 239 -0.57 -9.88 -10.42
C ALA A 239 0.57 -10.89 -10.68
N VAL A 240 1.64 -10.47 -11.37
CA VAL A 240 2.79 -11.35 -11.65
C VAL A 240 3.53 -11.73 -10.37
N LEU A 241 3.63 -10.79 -9.42
CA LEU A 241 4.23 -11.03 -8.11
C LEU A 241 3.41 -12.03 -7.28
N VAL A 242 2.10 -11.83 -7.21
CA VAL A 242 1.19 -12.76 -6.50
C VAL A 242 1.19 -14.15 -7.15
N GLY A 243 1.18 -14.21 -8.48
CA GLY A 243 1.31 -15.48 -9.21
C GLY A 243 2.61 -16.21 -8.87
N SER A 244 3.73 -15.49 -8.83
CA SER A 244 5.04 -16.05 -8.47
C SER A 244 5.07 -16.54 -7.01
N LEU A 245 4.47 -15.78 -6.09
CA LEU A 245 4.33 -16.17 -4.69
C LEU A 245 3.47 -17.43 -4.52
N ARG A 246 2.37 -17.55 -5.28
CA ARG A 246 1.50 -18.73 -5.26
C ARG A 246 2.23 -19.99 -5.70
N VAL A 247 2.97 -19.90 -6.82
CA VAL A 247 3.78 -21.03 -7.33
C VAL A 247 4.82 -21.45 -6.29
N PHE A 248 5.48 -20.48 -5.65
CA PHE A 248 6.45 -20.72 -4.59
C PHE A 248 5.84 -21.48 -3.42
N LEU A 249 4.74 -20.97 -2.85
CA LEU A 249 4.07 -21.58 -1.69
C LEU A 249 3.56 -22.99 -1.98
N GLN A 250 3.08 -23.25 -3.20
CA GLN A 250 2.52 -24.55 -3.57
C GLN A 250 3.58 -25.59 -3.93
N LYS A 251 4.64 -25.20 -4.65
CA LYS A 251 5.60 -26.15 -5.23
C LYS A 251 6.96 -26.15 -4.52
N HIS A 252 7.37 -25.03 -3.94
CA HIS A 252 8.75 -24.83 -3.45
C HIS A 252 8.88 -24.53 -1.97
N LEU A 253 7.78 -24.44 -1.21
CA LEU A 253 7.81 -24.16 0.23
C LEU A 253 8.71 -25.12 1.01
N LEU A 254 8.58 -26.43 0.78
CA LEU A 254 9.41 -27.43 1.45
C LEU A 254 10.87 -27.37 1.01
N HIS A 255 11.13 -27.12 -0.28
CA HIS A 255 12.47 -26.93 -0.82
C HIS A 255 13.16 -25.69 -0.21
N TRP A 256 12.38 -24.63 0.03
CA TRP A 256 12.85 -23.42 0.67
C TRP A 256 13.13 -23.62 2.17
N ILE A 257 12.27 -24.33 2.89
CA ILE A 257 12.51 -24.68 4.31
C ILE A 257 13.79 -25.49 4.44
N GLU A 258 14.03 -26.44 3.54
CA GLU A 258 15.28 -27.21 3.49
C GLU A 258 16.49 -26.29 3.22
N CYS A 259 16.38 -25.38 2.25
CA CYS A 259 17.41 -24.39 1.95
C CYS A 259 17.73 -23.51 3.18
N LEU A 260 16.70 -22.99 3.87
CA LEU A 260 16.88 -22.22 5.10
C LEU A 260 17.48 -23.05 6.24
N SER A 261 17.15 -24.34 6.33
CA SER A 261 17.77 -25.25 7.27
C SER A 261 19.27 -25.37 7.01
N ILE A 262 19.68 -25.50 5.75
CA ILE A 262 21.10 -25.56 5.33
C ILE A 262 21.81 -24.25 5.66
N LEU A 263 21.15 -23.10 5.42
CA LEU A 263 21.68 -21.77 5.73
C LEU A 263 21.64 -21.41 7.22
N SER A 264 21.03 -22.26 8.07
CA SER A 264 20.79 -22.00 9.50
C SER A 264 19.91 -20.76 9.77
N GLU A 265 18.97 -20.46 8.87
CA GLU A 265 18.12 -19.26 8.86
C GLU A 265 16.61 -19.57 9.04
N LEU A 266 16.27 -20.66 9.72
CA LEU A 266 14.86 -21.07 9.91
C LEU A 266 14.00 -20.03 10.64
N GLN A 267 14.59 -19.28 11.58
CA GLN A 267 13.88 -18.18 12.27
C GLN A 267 13.45 -17.08 11.30
N THR A 268 14.30 -16.78 10.30
CA THR A 268 13.99 -15.85 9.22
C THR A 268 12.85 -16.39 8.36
N GLY A 269 12.79 -17.70 8.15
CA GLY A 269 11.67 -18.37 7.48
C GLY A 269 10.32 -18.16 8.19
N VAL A 270 10.28 -18.31 9.52
CA VAL A 270 9.06 -18.10 10.31
C VAL A 270 8.58 -16.65 10.21
N LYS A 271 9.49 -15.68 10.36
CA LYS A 271 9.18 -14.25 10.21
C LYS A 271 8.67 -13.94 8.79
N SER A 272 9.31 -14.51 7.77
CA SER A 272 8.96 -14.33 6.37
C SER A 272 7.54 -14.80 6.06
N LEU A 273 7.12 -15.95 6.60
CA LEU A 273 5.75 -16.45 6.44
C LEU A 273 4.72 -15.57 7.16
N GLY A 274 5.08 -14.95 8.28
CA GLY A 274 4.24 -13.94 8.95
C GLY A 274 3.89 -12.77 8.02
N SER A 275 4.87 -12.24 7.28
CA SER A 275 4.62 -11.17 6.30
C SER A 275 3.68 -11.60 5.17
N VAL A 276 3.73 -12.87 4.74
CA VAL A 276 2.83 -13.41 3.71
C VAL A 276 1.39 -13.48 4.19
N VAL A 277 1.16 -13.85 5.45
CA VAL A 277 -0.18 -13.87 6.04
C VAL A 277 -0.83 -12.49 5.94
N THR A 278 -0.07 -11.42 6.19
CA THR A 278 -0.55 -10.05 5.99
C THR A 278 -0.98 -9.81 4.55
N VAL A 279 -0.20 -10.25 3.55
CA VAL A 279 -0.56 -10.10 2.12
C VAL A 279 -1.82 -10.89 1.76
N LEU A 280 -1.97 -12.12 2.27
CA LEU A 280 -3.17 -12.93 2.04
C LEU A 280 -4.40 -12.31 2.71
N LEU A 281 -4.26 -11.76 3.92
CA LEU A 281 -5.32 -11.02 4.61
C LEU A 281 -5.70 -9.75 3.84
N LEU A 282 -4.72 -9.03 3.27
CA LEU A 282 -4.98 -7.88 2.40
C LEU A 282 -5.78 -8.28 1.17
N LEU A 283 -5.46 -9.41 0.52
CA LEU A 283 -6.24 -9.92 -0.61
C LEU A 283 -7.66 -10.31 -0.21
N VAL A 284 -7.85 -10.98 0.93
CA VAL A 284 -9.19 -11.33 1.45
C VAL A 284 -9.97 -10.06 1.81
N HIS A 285 -9.32 -9.06 2.40
CA HIS A 285 -9.93 -7.78 2.71
C HIS A 285 -10.34 -7.03 1.43
N ASP A 286 -9.47 -7.01 0.42
CA ASP A 286 -9.75 -6.47 -0.91
C ASP A 286 -10.92 -7.20 -1.59
N ALA A 287 -10.99 -8.53 -1.45
CA ALA A 287 -12.13 -9.35 -1.87
C ALA A 287 -13.43 -8.99 -1.20
N ARG A 288 -13.40 -8.84 0.12
CA ARG A 288 -14.56 -8.42 0.90
C ARG A 288 -15.05 -7.05 0.44
N ARG A 289 -14.15 -6.08 0.28
CA ARG A 289 -14.50 -4.72 -0.18
C ARG A 289 -15.06 -4.73 -1.61
N CYS A 290 -14.46 -5.49 -2.50
CA CYS A 290 -14.94 -5.67 -3.87
C CYS A 290 -16.35 -6.29 -3.88
N LEU A 291 -16.59 -7.31 -3.05
CA LEU A 291 -17.90 -7.96 -2.95
C LEU A 291 -18.95 -7.01 -2.35
N GLN A 292 -18.61 -6.26 -1.31
CA GLN A 292 -19.53 -5.29 -0.67
C GLN A 292 -19.92 -4.16 -1.63
N MET A 293 -18.95 -3.59 -2.36
CA MET A 293 -19.22 -2.54 -3.35
C MET A 293 -20.13 -3.02 -4.49
N ASN A 294 -20.00 -4.28 -4.89
CA ASN A 294 -20.70 -4.85 -6.05
C ASN A 294 -21.82 -5.82 -5.65
N PHE A 295 -22.23 -5.86 -4.37
CA PHE A 295 -23.11 -6.90 -3.83
C PHE A 295 -24.41 -7.01 -4.61
N GLU A 296 -25.08 -5.88 -4.85
CA GLU A 296 -26.35 -5.85 -5.58
C GLU A 296 -26.22 -6.37 -7.02
N ALA A 297 -25.12 -6.03 -7.70
CA ALA A 297 -24.86 -6.49 -9.06
C ALA A 297 -24.54 -7.99 -9.09
N VAL A 298 -23.72 -8.48 -8.15
CA VAL A 298 -23.38 -9.91 -8.01
C VAL A 298 -24.62 -10.74 -7.66
N GLN A 299 -25.54 -10.19 -6.86
CA GLN A 299 -26.78 -10.86 -6.48
C GLN A 299 -27.76 -11.01 -7.65
N LYS A 300 -27.83 -10.01 -8.54
CA LYS A 300 -28.84 -9.92 -9.60
C LYS A 300 -28.36 -10.40 -10.97
N HIS A 301 -27.05 -10.53 -11.18
CA HIS A 301 -26.47 -10.72 -12.50
C HIS A 301 -25.39 -11.79 -12.55
N CYS A 302 -25.19 -12.36 -13.74
CA CYS A 302 -24.16 -13.37 -14.02
C CYS A 302 -22.75 -12.75 -14.02
N MET A 303 -21.73 -13.62 -13.97
CA MET A 303 -20.32 -13.27 -13.85
C MET A 303 -19.86 -12.22 -14.86
N GLU A 304 -20.29 -12.35 -16.10
CA GLU A 304 -19.93 -11.47 -17.20
C GLU A 304 -20.37 -10.01 -16.97
N ILE A 305 -21.45 -9.80 -16.19
CA ILE A 305 -22.00 -8.48 -15.92
C ILE A 305 -21.27 -7.82 -14.74
N TYR A 306 -21.02 -8.54 -13.63
CA TYR A 306 -20.32 -7.94 -12.50
C TYR A 306 -18.79 -7.94 -12.66
N GLU A 307 -18.20 -8.75 -13.54
CA GLU A 307 -16.79 -8.60 -13.95
C GLU A 307 -16.53 -7.23 -14.58
N SER A 308 -17.51 -6.67 -15.30
CA SER A 308 -17.42 -5.31 -15.80
C SER A 308 -17.30 -4.28 -14.67
N ALA A 309 -17.74 -4.64 -13.46
CA ALA A 309 -17.67 -3.79 -12.29
C ALA A 309 -16.27 -3.70 -11.68
N LEU A 310 -15.38 -4.66 -11.98
CA LEU A 310 -13.97 -4.66 -11.54
C LEU A 310 -13.19 -3.47 -12.11
N VAL A 311 -13.67 -2.82 -13.17
CA VAL A 311 -13.02 -1.62 -13.71
C VAL A 311 -13.15 -0.43 -12.76
N TRP A 312 -14.22 -0.39 -11.96
CA TRP A 312 -14.59 0.73 -11.08
C TRP A 312 -14.02 0.62 -9.66
N ILE A 313 -13.34 -0.48 -9.32
CA ILE A 313 -12.65 -0.61 -8.03
C ILE A 313 -11.27 0.08 -8.07
N PRO A 314 -10.67 0.44 -6.92
CA PRO A 314 -9.47 1.26 -6.87
C PRO A 314 -8.27 0.73 -7.66
N GLN A 315 -7.38 1.62 -8.10
CA GLN A 315 -6.22 1.23 -8.92
C GLN A 315 -5.26 0.26 -8.23
N SER A 316 -5.11 0.38 -6.91
CA SER A 316 -4.27 -0.50 -6.10
C SER A 316 -4.91 -1.84 -5.74
N SER A 317 -6.20 -2.05 -6.03
CA SER A 317 -6.90 -3.30 -5.72
C SER A 317 -6.20 -4.49 -6.39
N LEU A 318 -5.94 -5.51 -5.60
CA LEU A 318 -5.27 -6.72 -6.06
C LEU A 318 -6.20 -7.54 -6.94
N ILE A 319 -7.48 -7.63 -6.59
CA ILE A 319 -8.50 -8.29 -7.43
C ILE A 319 -8.58 -7.64 -8.80
N ARG A 320 -8.54 -6.31 -8.86
CA ARG A 320 -8.53 -5.60 -10.14
C ARG A 320 -7.36 -6.08 -10.98
N LYS A 321 -6.16 -6.12 -10.41
CA LYS A 321 -4.96 -6.50 -11.15
C LYS A 321 -4.94 -7.97 -11.56
N THR A 322 -5.43 -8.86 -10.70
CA THR A 322 -5.44 -10.31 -10.98
C THR A 322 -6.57 -10.74 -11.90
N CYS A 323 -7.75 -10.12 -11.77
CA CYS A 323 -8.97 -10.57 -12.44
C CYS A 323 -9.39 -9.66 -13.60
N ALA A 324 -9.04 -8.37 -13.61
CA ALA A 324 -9.38 -7.49 -14.73
C ALA A 324 -8.48 -7.70 -15.97
N ALA A 325 -7.35 -8.40 -15.83
CA ALA A 325 -6.45 -8.71 -16.94
C ALA A 325 -7.13 -9.53 -18.05
N ASP A 326 -8.13 -10.35 -17.69
CA ASP A 326 -8.88 -11.19 -18.63
C ASP A 326 -10.10 -10.49 -19.24
N VAL A 327 -10.49 -9.31 -18.73
CA VAL A 327 -11.68 -8.57 -19.18
C VAL A 327 -11.32 -7.63 -20.34
N SER A 328 -10.96 -8.21 -21.49
CA SER A 328 -10.46 -7.48 -22.67
C SER A 328 -11.49 -6.55 -23.38
N LYS A 329 -12.75 -6.51 -22.92
CA LYS A 329 -13.87 -5.84 -23.62
C LYS A 329 -14.59 -4.75 -22.82
N VAL A 330 -14.00 -4.22 -21.76
CA VAL A 330 -14.58 -3.13 -20.97
C VAL A 330 -13.89 -1.78 -21.20
N PRO A 331 -14.65 -0.66 -21.13
CA PRO A 331 -14.07 0.69 -21.18
C PRO A 331 -13.01 0.88 -20.09
N LYS A 332 -11.90 1.56 -20.40
CA LYS A 332 -10.86 1.88 -19.43
C LYS A 332 -11.16 3.23 -18.78
N VAL A 333 -11.24 3.27 -17.45
CA VAL A 333 -11.31 4.52 -16.69
C VAL A 333 -9.91 5.15 -16.65
N ILE A 334 -9.75 6.29 -17.31
CA ILE A 334 -8.47 7.02 -17.41
C ILE A 334 -8.34 8.15 -16.37
N LEU A 335 -9.45 8.64 -15.82
CA LEU A 335 -9.52 9.79 -14.90
C LEU A 335 -10.60 9.53 -13.84
N GLY A 336 -10.36 10.01 -12.62
CA GLY A 336 -11.36 10.03 -11.54
C GLY A 336 -11.47 8.76 -10.68
N LEU A 337 -10.68 7.72 -10.98
CA LEU A 337 -10.65 6.50 -10.16
C LEU A 337 -9.71 6.67 -8.96
N SER A 338 -10.17 6.27 -7.77
CA SER A 338 -9.36 6.35 -6.56
C SER A 338 -8.19 5.38 -6.61
N ASP A 339 -7.07 5.77 -6.00
CA ASP A 339 -5.92 4.88 -5.90
C ASP A 339 -6.16 3.76 -4.88
N SER A 340 -6.83 4.06 -3.76
CA SER A 340 -7.14 3.12 -2.68
C SER A 340 -8.64 3.11 -2.35
N TRP A 341 -9.06 2.12 -1.55
CA TRP A 341 -10.41 2.07 -1.01
C TRP A 341 -10.68 3.28 -0.10
N SER A 342 -11.89 3.83 -0.16
CA SER A 342 -12.30 4.89 0.77
C SER A 342 -12.32 4.38 2.21
N PRO A 343 -12.05 5.24 3.22
CA PRO A 343 -12.19 4.87 4.63
C PRO A 343 -13.60 4.39 4.98
N ALA A 344 -14.64 4.89 4.28
CA ALA A 344 -15.99 4.37 4.39
C ALA A 344 -16.01 2.88 4.04
N GLU A 345 -16.34 2.03 5.02
CA GLU A 345 -16.35 0.57 4.87
C GLU A 345 -17.53 0.08 4.05
N LEU A 346 -18.69 0.70 4.27
CA LEU A 346 -19.96 0.35 3.67
C LEU A 346 -20.75 1.63 3.40
N ASN A 347 -21.29 1.75 2.19
CA ASN A 347 -22.22 2.82 1.82
C ASN A 347 -23.59 2.19 1.57
N VAL A 348 -24.55 2.55 2.41
CA VAL A 348 -25.94 2.09 2.29
C VAL A 348 -26.76 3.25 1.75
N GLN A 349 -27.39 3.06 0.59
CA GLN A 349 -28.27 4.08 0.01
C GLN A 349 -29.64 4.03 0.67
N ASN A 350 -30.04 5.14 1.29
CA ASN A 350 -31.42 5.38 1.66
C ASN A 350 -32.01 6.37 0.65
N GLY A 351 -33.21 6.10 0.13
CA GLY A 351 -33.85 6.86 -0.95
C GLY A 351 -34.26 8.29 -0.56
N SER A 352 -34.04 8.67 0.70
CA SER A 352 -34.39 9.96 1.28
C SER A 352 -33.33 10.41 2.30
N VAL A 353 -33.43 11.66 2.74
CA VAL A 353 -32.52 12.24 3.74
C VAL A 353 -32.67 11.49 5.06
N VAL A 354 -31.58 10.91 5.54
CA VAL A 354 -31.49 10.22 6.84
C VAL A 354 -31.29 11.27 7.94
N ARG A 355 -32.13 11.22 8.98
CA ARG A 355 -32.09 12.15 10.12
C ARG A 355 -31.38 11.57 11.34
N SER A 356 -31.46 10.27 11.53
CA SER A 356 -30.91 9.59 12.70
C SER A 356 -30.48 8.18 12.34
N VAL A 357 -29.41 7.73 12.97
CA VAL A 357 -28.90 6.36 12.88
C VAL A 357 -28.52 5.84 14.26
N ALA A 358 -28.63 4.54 14.49
CA ALA A 358 -28.12 3.88 15.68
C ALA A 358 -27.64 2.46 15.36
N PHE A 359 -26.61 2.01 16.05
CA PHE A 359 -26.13 0.62 15.98
C PHE A 359 -26.84 -0.23 17.02
N SER A 360 -27.06 -1.50 16.69
CA SER A 360 -27.35 -2.52 17.69
C SER A 360 -26.11 -2.76 18.56
N GLN A 361 -26.30 -3.22 19.79
CA GLN A 361 -25.21 -3.37 20.76
C GLN A 361 -24.15 -4.41 20.32
N ASP A 362 -24.55 -5.41 19.55
CA ASP A 362 -23.66 -6.41 18.94
C ASP A 362 -22.96 -5.91 17.65
N GLY A 363 -23.31 -4.71 17.17
CA GLY A 363 -22.78 -4.10 15.96
C GLY A 363 -23.22 -4.78 14.65
N SER A 364 -24.15 -5.74 14.71
CA SER A 364 -24.57 -6.50 13.52
C SER A 364 -25.57 -5.74 12.65
N ARG A 365 -26.32 -4.80 13.23
CA ARG A 365 -27.39 -4.04 12.57
C ARG A 365 -27.26 -2.54 12.79
N VAL A 366 -27.74 -1.79 11.81
CA VAL A 366 -27.96 -0.34 11.90
C VAL A 366 -29.43 -0.06 11.68
N ILE A 367 -30.01 0.83 12.47
CA ILE A 367 -31.31 1.44 12.17
C ILE A 367 -31.12 2.84 11.65
N SER A 368 -32.00 3.25 10.74
CA SER A 368 -32.06 4.62 10.23
C SER A 368 -33.48 5.15 10.21
N GLY A 369 -33.68 6.40 10.63
CA GLY A 369 -34.92 7.14 10.41
C GLY A 369 -34.73 8.18 9.30
N SER A 370 -35.67 8.26 8.35
CA SER A 370 -35.59 9.16 7.19
C SER A 370 -36.82 10.05 6.99
N ASN A 371 -36.66 11.06 6.12
CA ASN A 371 -37.71 12.03 5.79
C ASN A 371 -38.88 11.43 4.98
N ASP A 372 -38.69 10.28 4.36
CA ASP A 372 -39.73 9.54 3.65
C ASP A 372 -40.61 8.69 4.58
N THR A 373 -40.62 9.00 5.88
CA THR A 373 -41.39 8.31 6.94
C THR A 373 -40.88 6.91 7.30
N MET A 374 -39.80 6.48 6.66
CA MET A 374 -39.28 5.11 6.77
C MET A 374 -38.35 4.94 7.97
N VAL A 375 -38.49 3.81 8.66
CA VAL A 375 -37.46 3.29 9.57
C VAL A 375 -36.89 2.01 8.98
N GLY A 376 -35.64 2.08 8.53
CA GLY A 376 -34.92 0.96 7.91
C GLY A 376 -34.03 0.24 8.91
N ILE A 377 -34.03 -1.09 8.88
CA ILE A 377 -33.05 -1.95 9.55
C ILE A 377 -32.10 -2.53 8.50
N TRP A 378 -30.81 -2.36 8.73
CA TRP A 378 -29.76 -2.68 7.77
C TRP A 378 -28.76 -3.64 8.38
N ASN A 379 -28.32 -4.62 7.59
CA ASN A 379 -27.26 -5.54 7.97
C ASN A 379 -25.88 -4.89 7.73
N VAL A 380 -25.02 -4.84 8.75
CA VAL A 380 -23.70 -4.20 8.64
C VAL A 380 -22.72 -5.00 7.78
N ALA A 381 -22.88 -6.32 7.67
CA ALA A 381 -21.99 -7.15 6.87
C ALA A 381 -22.28 -7.03 5.36
N THR A 382 -23.55 -7.01 4.97
CA THR A 382 -23.99 -6.99 3.57
C THR A 382 -24.37 -5.61 3.05
N GLY A 383 -24.73 -4.67 3.94
CA GLY A 383 -25.37 -3.40 3.58
C GLY A 383 -26.80 -3.53 3.04
N GLY A 384 -27.34 -4.73 3.05
CA GLY A 384 -28.73 -4.98 2.65
C GLY A 384 -29.72 -4.52 3.71
N MET A 385 -30.89 -4.07 3.26
CA MET A 385 -32.04 -3.86 4.12
C MET A 385 -32.60 -5.20 4.59
N GLU A 386 -32.67 -5.41 5.90
CA GLU A 386 -33.29 -6.59 6.50
C GLU A 386 -34.79 -6.39 6.69
N ALA A 387 -35.20 -5.19 7.12
CA ALA A 387 -36.60 -4.87 7.37
C ALA A 387 -36.89 -3.39 7.16
N GLU A 388 -38.12 -3.10 6.76
CA GLU A 388 -38.69 -1.78 6.65
C GLU A 388 -39.88 -1.68 7.61
N LEU A 389 -39.78 -0.79 8.60
CA LEU A 389 -40.85 -0.59 9.58
C LEU A 389 -41.76 0.54 9.10
N LYS A 390 -42.94 0.17 8.61
CA LYS A 390 -43.95 1.10 8.07
C LYS A 390 -44.98 1.45 9.14
N GLY A 391 -45.24 2.74 9.31
CA GLY A 391 -46.32 3.18 10.19
C GLY A 391 -46.28 4.66 10.55
N HIS A 392 -45.12 5.31 10.50
CA HIS A 392 -45.07 6.76 10.61
C HIS A 392 -45.67 7.43 9.37
N THR A 393 -46.31 8.59 9.55
CA THR A 393 -46.91 9.36 8.45
C THR A 393 -46.18 10.68 8.16
N ASP A 394 -45.06 10.94 8.85
CA ASP A 394 -44.20 12.11 8.68
C ASP A 394 -42.73 11.74 9.01
N MET A 395 -41.80 12.68 8.80
CA MET A 395 -40.35 12.51 8.94
C MET A 395 -39.98 11.87 10.27
N VAL A 396 -39.18 10.79 10.21
CA VAL A 396 -38.62 10.16 11.41
C VAL A 396 -37.37 10.92 11.81
N MET A 397 -37.44 11.60 12.95
CA MET A 397 -36.39 12.52 13.40
C MET A 397 -35.34 11.82 14.26
N SER A 398 -35.71 10.77 14.99
CA SER A 398 -34.80 10.05 15.88
C SER A 398 -35.16 8.57 16.01
N VAL A 399 -34.16 7.72 16.12
CA VAL A 399 -34.29 6.27 16.31
C VAL A 399 -33.26 5.77 17.32
N ALA A 400 -33.63 4.78 18.13
CA ALA A 400 -32.74 4.12 19.09
C ALA A 400 -33.04 2.61 19.18
N PHE A 401 -31.99 1.80 19.41
CA PHE A 401 -32.13 0.39 19.73
C PHE A 401 -32.26 0.17 21.23
N SER A 402 -33.01 -0.85 21.63
CA SER A 402 -32.88 -1.43 22.98
C SER A 402 -31.54 -2.17 23.10
N GLN A 403 -31.04 -2.32 24.32
CA GLN A 403 -29.74 -2.96 24.56
C GLN A 403 -29.66 -4.41 24.09
N ASP A 404 -30.78 -5.15 24.18
CA ASP A 404 -30.90 -6.51 23.69
C ASP A 404 -31.10 -6.60 22.17
N GLY A 405 -31.22 -5.45 21.48
CA GLY A 405 -31.46 -5.36 20.03
C GLY A 405 -32.83 -5.85 19.58
N SER A 406 -33.72 -6.21 20.50
CA SER A 406 -35.04 -6.78 20.18
C SER A 406 -36.08 -5.72 19.80
N ARG A 407 -35.87 -4.47 20.23
CA ARG A 407 -36.80 -3.36 20.04
C ARG A 407 -36.13 -2.15 19.43
N VAL A 408 -36.93 -1.40 18.67
CA VAL A 408 -36.56 -0.08 18.16
C VAL A 408 -37.55 0.94 18.71
N PHE A 409 -37.04 2.10 19.12
CA PHE A 409 -37.85 3.24 19.51
C PHE A 409 -37.62 4.35 18.51
N SER A 410 -38.70 4.82 17.90
CA SER A 410 -38.65 5.89 16.92
C SER A 410 -39.54 7.05 17.33
N GLY A 411 -39.06 8.25 17.00
CA GLY A 411 -39.79 9.49 17.15
C GLY A 411 -39.90 10.21 15.81
N SER A 412 -41.12 10.59 15.46
CA SER A 412 -41.46 11.27 14.21
C SER A 412 -42.25 12.55 14.50
N ASN A 413 -42.38 13.40 13.48
CA ASN A 413 -43.25 14.57 13.49
C ASN A 413 -44.73 14.22 13.26
N ASP A 414 -45.06 12.93 13.10
CA ASP A 414 -46.41 12.47 12.79
C ASP A 414 -47.38 12.62 13.96
N LEU A 415 -48.07 13.75 14.03
CA LEU A 415 -49.04 14.04 15.09
C LEU A 415 -48.46 13.86 16.51
N ASN A 416 -47.13 13.96 16.65
CA ASN A 416 -46.40 13.77 17.90
C ASN A 416 -46.59 12.35 18.45
N MET A 417 -46.05 11.36 17.73
CA MET A 417 -46.21 9.96 18.07
C MET A 417 -44.85 9.28 18.20
N PHE A 418 -44.66 8.55 19.29
CA PHE A 418 -43.56 7.60 19.39
C PHE A 418 -44.05 6.18 19.16
N ARG A 419 -43.19 5.37 18.54
CA ARG A 419 -43.46 3.95 18.30
C ARG A 419 -42.34 3.10 18.86
N ILE A 420 -42.71 2.04 19.55
CA ILE A 420 -41.83 0.94 19.90
C ILE A 420 -42.14 -0.20 18.93
N TRP A 421 -41.11 -0.70 18.27
CA TRP A 421 -41.22 -1.73 17.26
C TRP A 421 -40.54 -3.00 17.74
N ASN A 422 -41.11 -4.14 17.39
CA ASN A 422 -40.43 -5.41 17.50
C ASN A 422 -39.54 -5.61 16.28
N VAL A 423 -38.24 -5.81 16.48
CA VAL A 423 -37.27 -5.96 15.38
C VAL A 423 -37.47 -7.28 14.61
N MET A 424 -37.98 -8.33 15.26
CA MET A 424 -38.18 -9.65 14.65
C MET A 424 -39.42 -9.68 13.77
N THR A 425 -40.53 -9.09 14.22
CA THR A 425 -41.79 -9.11 13.47
C THR A 425 -41.97 -7.89 12.57
N GLY A 426 -41.28 -6.79 12.87
CA GLY A 426 -41.45 -5.51 12.19
C GLY A 426 -42.73 -4.76 12.58
N GLU A 427 -43.47 -5.25 13.59
CA GLU A 427 -44.74 -4.68 14.04
C GLU A 427 -44.55 -3.68 15.19
N VAL A 428 -45.53 -2.79 15.34
CA VAL A 428 -45.58 -1.82 16.44
C VAL A 428 -46.05 -2.53 17.72
N GLU A 429 -45.21 -2.59 18.74
CA GLU A 429 -45.56 -3.12 20.07
C GLU A 429 -46.31 -2.08 20.92
N ALA A 430 -45.93 -0.80 20.81
CA ALA A 430 -46.55 0.25 21.60
C ALA A 430 -46.52 1.61 20.89
N GLU A 431 -47.58 2.40 21.10
CA GLU A 431 -47.70 3.78 20.63
C GLU A 431 -47.76 4.71 21.85
N LEU A 432 -46.79 5.62 21.99
CA LEU A 432 -46.76 6.55 23.12
C LEU A 432 -47.36 7.90 22.69
N LYS A 433 -48.54 8.20 23.22
CA LYS A 433 -49.31 9.43 22.95
C LYS A 433 -49.22 10.38 24.13
N GLY A 434 -49.17 11.69 23.88
CA GLY A 434 -49.29 12.70 24.94
C GLY A 434 -48.41 13.93 24.80
N HIS A 435 -47.57 14.02 23.77
CA HIS A 435 -46.81 15.23 23.44
C HIS A 435 -47.52 15.99 22.32
N ARG A 436 -47.32 17.32 22.26
CA ARG A 436 -48.02 18.22 21.31
C ARG A 436 -47.06 18.89 20.31
N ASP A 437 -45.77 18.65 20.46
CA ASP A 437 -44.70 19.26 19.69
C ASP A 437 -43.72 18.21 19.17
N SER A 438 -43.02 18.55 18.08
CA SER A 438 -42.13 17.69 17.33
C SER A 438 -41.04 17.03 18.18
N VAL A 439 -40.68 15.81 17.80
CA VAL A 439 -39.64 15.03 18.45
C VAL A 439 -38.29 15.35 17.84
N ARG A 440 -37.27 15.52 18.69
CA ARG A 440 -35.88 15.70 18.23
C ARG A 440 -34.95 14.56 18.58
N SER A 441 -35.17 13.88 19.70
CA SER A 441 -34.24 12.86 20.17
C SER A 441 -34.93 11.83 21.05
N VAL A 442 -34.52 10.58 20.89
CA VAL A 442 -34.98 9.46 21.70
C VAL A 442 -33.81 8.57 22.17
N ALA A 443 -33.96 7.93 23.33
CA ALA A 443 -33.01 6.92 23.81
C ALA A 443 -33.68 5.87 24.70
N PHE A 444 -33.10 4.67 24.75
CA PHE A 444 -33.47 3.58 25.65
C PHE A 444 -32.63 3.59 26.93
N SER A 445 -33.24 3.21 28.06
CA SER A 445 -32.50 2.85 29.27
C SER A 445 -31.76 1.51 29.09
N GLN A 446 -30.75 1.29 29.93
CA GLN A 446 -29.92 0.09 29.87
C GLN A 446 -30.70 -1.20 30.12
N ASP A 447 -31.66 -1.15 31.05
CA ASP A 447 -32.54 -2.27 31.38
C ASP A 447 -33.70 -2.45 30.37
N GLY A 448 -33.82 -1.56 29.37
CA GLY A 448 -34.88 -1.56 28.38
C GLY A 448 -36.29 -1.29 28.93
N SER A 449 -36.41 -0.96 30.21
CA SER A 449 -37.71 -0.75 30.87
C SER A 449 -38.27 0.66 30.62
N ARG A 450 -37.40 1.61 30.27
CA ARG A 450 -37.74 3.02 30.06
C ARG A 450 -37.20 3.53 28.74
N VAL A 451 -37.90 4.52 28.21
CA VAL A 451 -37.42 5.36 27.11
C VAL A 451 -37.51 6.82 27.48
N VAL A 452 -36.60 7.63 26.94
CA VAL A 452 -36.57 9.07 27.14
C VAL A 452 -36.74 9.79 25.81
N SER A 453 -37.47 10.89 25.82
CA SER A 453 -37.69 11.73 24.66
C SER A 453 -37.40 13.19 24.94
N GLY A 454 -36.66 13.84 24.03
CA GLY A 454 -36.47 15.29 23.97
C GLY A 454 -37.41 15.93 22.95
N LEU A 455 -38.16 16.93 23.38
CA LEU A 455 -39.26 17.54 22.63
C LEU A 455 -39.01 19.03 22.32
N ASP A 456 -39.73 19.53 21.31
CA ASP A 456 -39.80 20.96 20.98
C ASP A 456 -40.55 21.79 22.04
N ASP A 457 -41.39 21.16 22.88
CA ASP A 457 -42.08 21.80 24.02
C ASP A 457 -41.13 22.13 25.20
N ARG A 458 -39.82 21.94 25.01
CA ARG A 458 -38.73 22.19 25.98
C ARG A 458 -38.78 21.23 27.18
N THR A 459 -39.52 20.14 27.08
CA THR A 459 -39.58 19.12 28.12
C THR A 459 -38.79 17.88 27.73
N VAL A 460 -38.30 17.19 28.74
CA VAL A 460 -37.82 15.81 28.62
C VAL A 460 -38.83 14.91 29.31
N ARG A 461 -39.24 13.84 28.63
CA ARG A 461 -40.21 12.89 29.19
C ARG A 461 -39.61 11.50 29.26
N ILE A 462 -39.80 10.86 30.41
CA ILE A 462 -39.43 9.46 30.65
C ILE A 462 -40.71 8.64 30.60
N TRP A 463 -40.70 7.58 29.82
CA TRP A 463 -41.83 6.71 29.57
C TRP A 463 -41.53 5.31 30.04
N ASN A 464 -42.53 4.66 30.63
CA ASN A 464 -42.47 3.23 30.91
C ASN A 464 -42.81 2.44 29.65
N VAL A 465 -41.91 1.56 29.21
CA VAL A 465 -42.09 0.76 27.98
C VAL A 465 -43.27 -0.22 28.11
N THR A 466 -43.48 -0.81 29.28
CA THR A 466 -44.54 -1.79 29.52
C THR A 466 -45.93 -1.16 29.56
N THR A 467 -46.07 -0.01 30.21
CA THR A 467 -47.39 0.63 30.36
C THR A 467 -47.68 1.65 29.27
N GLY A 468 -46.67 2.09 28.51
CA GLY A 468 -46.77 3.13 27.49
C GLY A 468 -47.13 4.52 28.04
N LYS A 469 -46.87 4.78 29.32
CA LYS A 469 -47.27 6.04 30.01
C LYS A 469 -46.04 6.85 30.40
N VAL A 470 -46.22 8.17 30.50
CA VAL A 470 -45.22 9.09 31.04
C VAL A 470 -45.07 8.82 32.54
N GLU A 471 -43.86 8.46 32.97
CA GLU A 471 -43.50 8.34 34.40
C GLU A 471 -43.06 9.69 34.97
N THR A 472 -42.33 10.48 34.18
CA THR A 472 -41.75 11.74 34.65
C THR A 472 -41.65 12.74 33.51
N GLU A 473 -42.03 13.99 33.79
CA GLU A 473 -41.86 15.14 32.91
C GLU A 473 -40.84 16.09 33.57
N LEU A 474 -39.68 16.26 32.94
CA LEU A 474 -38.63 17.16 33.38
C LEU A 474 -38.77 18.49 32.65
N LYS A 475 -38.95 19.56 33.43
CA LYS A 475 -39.05 20.95 32.95
C LYS A 475 -37.82 21.72 33.40
N GLY A 476 -37.36 22.65 32.58
CA GLY A 476 -36.22 23.50 32.92
C GLY A 476 -35.47 24.06 31.72
N HIS A 477 -35.60 23.42 30.54
CA HIS A 477 -35.02 23.97 29.33
C HIS A 477 -35.77 25.23 28.88
N THR A 478 -35.02 26.24 28.44
CA THR A 478 -35.56 27.49 27.90
C THR A 478 -35.80 27.44 26.39
N ASN A 479 -35.35 26.37 25.73
CA ASN A 479 -35.48 26.13 24.30
C ASN A 479 -35.64 24.61 24.02
N SER A 480 -35.85 24.23 22.76
CA SER A 480 -36.05 22.85 22.33
C SER A 480 -34.94 21.91 22.81
N VAL A 481 -35.31 20.70 23.22
CA VAL A 481 -34.35 19.68 23.65
C VAL A 481 -33.86 18.93 22.42
N THR A 482 -32.61 19.14 22.01
CA THR A 482 -32.05 18.58 20.77
C THR A 482 -31.45 17.18 20.92
N SER A 483 -31.12 16.75 22.13
CA SER A 483 -30.51 15.45 22.39
C SER A 483 -30.84 14.96 23.80
N VAL A 484 -31.10 13.67 23.94
CA VAL A 484 -31.24 12.97 25.22
C VAL A 484 -30.47 11.65 25.17
N ALA A 485 -29.92 11.25 26.31
CA ALA A 485 -29.25 9.97 26.47
C ALA A 485 -29.39 9.51 27.92
N PHE A 486 -29.47 8.20 28.13
CA PHE A 486 -29.26 7.61 29.45
C PHE A 486 -27.77 7.43 29.70
N SER A 487 -27.37 7.60 30.95
CA SER A 487 -26.05 7.16 31.40
C SER A 487 -25.98 5.62 31.40
N GLN A 488 -24.76 5.11 31.51
CA GLN A 488 -24.49 3.66 31.47
C GLN A 488 -24.68 2.99 32.84
N ASP A 489 -24.83 3.79 33.91
CA ASP A 489 -24.89 3.37 35.32
C ASP A 489 -26.32 3.18 35.86
#